data_AF-A0A3D5I1D1-F1
#
_entry.id   AF-A0A3D5I1D1-F1
#
_cell.length_a   1.000
_cell.length_b   1.000
_cell.length_c   1.000
_cell.angle_alpha   90.00
_cell.angle_beta   90.00
_cell.angle_gamma   90.00
#
_symmetry.space_group_name_H-M   'P 1'
#
loop_
_entity.id
_entity.type
_entity.pdbx_description
1 polymer ?
#
loop_
_entity_poly.entity_id
_entity_poly.type
_entity_poly.pdbx_seq_one_letter_code
_entity_poly.pdbx_strand_id
1 'polypeptide(L)'
;RGSGESLYVEPHGFLDPALPAEPLTAVITPVMDLGLPVAGAFVKGRAVVPQLLERFTPAHLLASTAGGDVAYSGLLQQVLQAKANSDQEQAQLAGRHPHTRFIDPDPGHCYQLSAD
;
A
#
# COMPACT_ATOMS: atom_id res chain seq x y z
N ARG A 1 -21.91 -8.29 -10.02
CA ARG A 1 -20.52 -7.89 -10.33
C ARG A 1 -20.11 -8.63 -11.59
N GLY A 2 -19.62 -7.94 -12.62
CA GLY A 2 -19.25 -8.55 -13.90
C GLY A 2 -17.95 -9.34 -13.79
N SER A 3 -17.71 -10.23 -14.76
CA SER A 3 -16.49 -11.02 -14.94
C SER A 3 -15.30 -10.17 -15.42
N GLY A 4 -15.08 -9.01 -14.80
CA GLY A 4 -14.04 -8.04 -15.13
C GLY A 4 -13.04 -7.86 -14.01
N GLU A 5 -11.98 -7.11 -14.29
CA GLU A 5 -10.92 -6.77 -13.34
C GLU A 5 -11.47 -6.00 -12.13
N SER A 6 -10.89 -6.26 -10.95
CA SER A 6 -11.33 -5.69 -9.68
C SER A 6 -10.19 -4.96 -8.96
N LEU A 7 -10.46 -3.72 -8.55
CA LEU A 7 -9.50 -2.80 -7.95
C LEU A 7 -10.01 -2.33 -6.59
N TYR A 8 -9.14 -2.34 -5.59
CA TYR A 8 -9.37 -1.69 -4.30
C TYR A 8 -8.32 -0.59 -4.05
N VAL A 9 -8.77 0.56 -3.57
CA VAL A 9 -7.90 1.71 -3.26
C VAL A 9 -8.08 2.07 -1.80
N GLU A 10 -6.98 2.04 -1.07
CA GLU A 10 -6.93 2.39 0.35
C GLU A 10 -5.99 3.58 0.54
N PRO A 11 -6.48 4.82 0.61
CA PRO A 11 -5.63 6.01 0.61
C PRO A 11 -4.97 6.31 1.97
N HIS A 12 -5.51 5.79 3.08
CA HIS A 12 -5.12 6.22 4.44
C HIS A 12 -4.70 5.06 5.35
N GLY A 13 -4.98 3.82 4.96
CA GLY A 13 -4.62 2.63 5.72
C GLY A 13 -5.70 2.17 6.70
N PHE A 14 -6.96 2.36 6.35
CA PHE A 14 -8.13 1.95 7.11
C PHE A 14 -9.01 1.00 6.31
N LEU A 15 -8.71 -0.31 6.41
CA LEU A 15 -9.54 -1.34 5.82
C LEU A 15 -10.90 -1.41 6.50
N ASP A 16 -11.97 -1.18 5.74
CA ASP A 16 -13.34 -1.36 6.21
C ASP A 16 -13.59 -2.84 6.57
N PRO A 17 -13.91 -3.16 7.85
CA PRO A 17 -14.13 -4.54 8.27
C PRO A 17 -15.41 -5.16 7.69
N ALA A 18 -16.33 -4.36 7.14
CA ALA A 18 -17.54 -4.86 6.50
C ALA A 18 -17.29 -5.41 5.08
N LEU A 19 -16.12 -5.17 4.51
CA LEU A 19 -15.78 -5.67 3.17
C LEU A 19 -15.55 -7.19 3.20
N PRO A 20 -16.18 -7.93 2.27
CA PRO A 20 -15.97 -9.37 2.17
C PRO A 20 -14.54 -9.68 1.71
N ALA A 21 -14.04 -10.86 2.09
CA ALA A 21 -12.82 -11.40 1.52
C ALA A 21 -13.10 -11.89 0.09
N GLU A 22 -12.31 -11.41 -0.88
CA GLU A 22 -12.46 -11.78 -2.28
C GLU A 22 -11.14 -11.55 -3.03
N PRO A 23 -10.75 -12.42 -3.98
CA PRO A 23 -9.58 -12.18 -4.81
C PRO A 23 -9.76 -10.92 -5.66
N LEU A 24 -8.75 -10.05 -5.66
CA LEU A 24 -8.73 -8.83 -6.46
C LEU A 24 -7.65 -8.83 -7.53
N THR A 25 -7.89 -8.13 -8.64
CA THR A 25 -6.83 -7.89 -9.63
C THR A 25 -5.74 -7.01 -9.03
N ALA A 26 -6.12 -5.92 -8.36
CA ALA A 26 -5.14 -4.98 -7.81
C ALA A 26 -5.60 -4.30 -6.52
N VAL A 27 -4.62 -3.96 -5.69
CA VAL A 27 -4.77 -3.11 -4.50
C VAL A 27 -3.78 -1.95 -4.60
N ILE A 28 -4.27 -0.72 -4.41
CA ILE A 28 -3.43 0.49 -4.29
C ILE A 28 -3.48 0.95 -2.83
N THR A 29 -2.34 1.00 -2.15
CA THR A 29 -2.32 1.35 -0.72
C THR A 29 -0.97 1.94 -0.28
N PRO A 30 -0.94 2.79 0.76
CA PRO A 30 0.29 3.17 1.43
C PRO A 30 1.08 1.94 1.91
N VAL A 31 2.39 1.98 1.73
CA VAL A 31 3.32 0.92 2.21
C VAL A 31 4.22 1.40 3.35
N MET A 32 4.06 2.65 3.76
CA MET A 32 4.77 3.27 4.88
C MET A 32 3.80 3.98 5.81
N ASP A 33 4.23 4.19 7.04
CA ASP A 33 3.48 5.01 7.99
C ASP A 33 3.93 6.46 7.89
N LEU A 34 2.97 7.38 7.84
CA LEU A 34 3.20 8.82 7.98
C LEU A 34 2.51 9.31 9.23
N GLY A 35 3.23 10.03 10.08
CA GLY A 35 2.72 10.46 11.35
C GLY A 35 3.38 11.71 11.90
N LEU A 36 2.70 12.27 12.90
CA LEU A 36 3.24 13.30 13.76
C LEU A 36 3.91 12.63 14.98
N PRO A 37 5.03 13.17 15.50
CA PRO A 37 5.80 12.54 16.58
C PRO A 37 5.00 12.34 17.86
N VAL A 38 3.97 13.18 18.09
CA VAL A 38 3.15 13.18 19.31
C VAL A 38 1.69 12.77 19.03
N ALA A 39 1.13 13.10 17.86
CA ALA A 39 -0.27 12.82 17.52
C ALA A 39 -0.48 11.48 16.78
N GLY A 40 0.60 10.75 16.47
CA GLY A 40 0.53 9.42 15.87
C GLY A 40 0.43 9.41 14.34
N ALA A 41 0.30 8.20 13.78
CA ALA A 41 0.25 7.96 12.34
C ALA A 41 -1.15 8.24 11.77
N PHE A 42 -1.22 9.12 10.77
CA PHE A 42 -2.42 9.40 10.00
C PHE A 42 -2.48 8.60 8.70
N VAL A 43 -1.34 8.11 8.21
CA VAL A 43 -1.26 7.06 7.18
C VAL A 43 -0.67 5.81 7.81
N LYS A 44 -1.35 4.66 7.66
CA LYS A 44 -1.01 3.40 8.34
C LYS A 44 -0.65 2.27 7.37
N GLY A 45 0.29 2.53 6.46
CA GLY A 45 0.68 1.56 5.45
C GLY A 45 1.19 0.24 6.02
N ARG A 46 2.01 0.29 7.08
CA ARG A 46 2.64 -0.92 7.63
C ARG A 46 1.62 -1.88 8.24
N ALA A 47 0.60 -1.32 8.90
CA ALA A 47 -0.44 -2.10 9.55
C ALA A 47 -1.50 -2.63 8.58
N VAL A 48 -1.82 -1.87 7.52
CA VAL A 48 -2.93 -2.21 6.61
C VAL A 48 -2.53 -3.23 5.54
N VAL A 49 -1.29 -3.18 5.03
CA VAL A 49 -0.87 -4.03 3.90
C VAL A 49 -1.06 -5.53 4.20
N PRO A 50 -0.63 -6.08 5.35
CA PRO A 50 -0.87 -7.49 5.65
C PRO A 50 -2.36 -7.85 5.66
N GLN A 51 -3.21 -6.97 6.19
CA GLN A 51 -4.67 -7.20 6.25
C GLN A 51 -5.30 -7.21 4.85
N LEU A 52 -4.81 -6.34 3.95
CA LEU A 52 -5.27 -6.29 2.56
C LEU A 52 -4.82 -7.53 1.78
N LEU A 53 -3.58 -7.98 1.98
CA LEU A 53 -3.07 -9.19 1.34
C LEU A 53 -3.83 -10.44 1.80
N GLU A 54 -4.15 -10.54 3.09
CA GLU A 54 -4.92 -11.65 3.65
C GLU A 54 -6.39 -11.61 3.23
N ARG A 55 -7.00 -10.42 3.14
CA ARG A 55 -8.41 -10.28 2.78
C ARG A 55 -8.66 -10.43 1.28
N PHE A 56 -7.77 -9.87 0.47
CA PHE A 56 -8.03 -9.70 -0.96
C PHE A 56 -7.14 -10.54 -1.87
N THR A 57 -6.09 -11.17 -1.34
CA THR A 57 -5.14 -12.02 -2.10
C THR A 57 -4.86 -11.48 -3.51
N PRO A 58 -4.44 -10.21 -3.65
CA PRO A 58 -4.45 -9.54 -4.95
C PRO A 58 -3.34 -10.05 -5.86
N ALA A 59 -3.56 -10.03 -7.18
CA ALA A 59 -2.50 -10.30 -8.14
C ALA A 59 -1.43 -9.19 -8.14
N HIS A 60 -1.84 -7.93 -7.93
CA HIS A 60 -0.94 -6.78 -7.90
C HIS A 60 -1.16 -5.92 -6.65
N LEU A 61 -0.09 -5.48 -6.00
CA LEU A 61 -0.11 -4.47 -4.95
C LEU A 61 0.75 -3.28 -5.36
N LEU A 62 0.14 -2.10 -5.46
CA LEU A 62 0.78 -0.87 -5.87
C LEU A 62 0.97 0.06 -4.66
N ALA A 63 2.19 0.55 -4.46
CA ALA A 63 2.49 1.51 -3.42
C ALA A 63 1.90 2.88 -3.77
N SER A 64 0.92 3.35 -2.99
CA SER A 64 0.38 4.72 -3.12
C SER A 64 1.27 5.77 -2.47
N THR A 65 2.16 5.35 -1.58
CA THR A 65 3.10 6.20 -0.85
C THR A 65 4.47 5.56 -0.90
N ALA A 66 5.14 5.65 -2.03
CA ALA A 66 6.58 5.69 -2.04
C ALA A 66 6.96 7.17 -2.05
N GLY A 67 7.92 7.56 -1.22
CA GLY A 67 8.27 8.96 -0.98
C GLY A 67 8.59 9.79 -2.23
N GLY A 68 8.79 9.16 -3.38
CA GLY A 68 9.03 9.82 -4.67
C GLY A 68 10.16 10.85 -4.60
N ASP A 69 10.24 11.70 -5.61
CA ASP A 69 11.15 12.85 -5.66
C ASP A 69 10.48 14.13 -5.10
N VAL A 70 9.68 14.01 -4.04
CA VAL A 70 9.02 15.17 -3.44
C VAL A 70 9.90 15.75 -2.34
N ALA A 71 10.53 16.90 -2.63
CA ALA A 71 11.29 17.65 -1.64
C ALA A 71 10.34 18.49 -0.77
N TYR A 72 10.10 18.03 0.46
CA TYR A 72 9.38 18.80 1.47
C TYR A 72 10.33 19.77 2.19
N SER A 73 9.87 20.98 2.51
CA SER A 73 10.66 21.98 3.24
C SER A 73 9.88 22.58 4.41
N GLY A 74 10.60 23.27 5.29
CA GLY A 74 10.02 23.93 6.47
C GLY A 74 9.94 23.04 7.71
N LEU A 75 9.53 23.65 8.83
CA LEU A 75 9.50 23.01 10.15
C LEU A 75 8.58 21.78 10.20
N LEU A 76 7.51 21.76 9.42
CA LEU A 76 6.58 20.63 9.38
C LEU A 76 7.24 19.37 8.81
N GLN A 77 8.13 19.50 7.83
CA GLN A 77 8.89 18.36 7.29
C GLN A 77 9.81 17.74 8.36
N GLN A 78 10.44 18.57 9.19
CA GLN A 78 11.31 18.11 10.28
C GLN A 78 10.54 17.35 11.36
N VAL A 79 9.24 17.63 11.48
CA VAL A 79 8.32 17.00 12.43
C VAL A 79 7.69 15.74 11.83
N LEU A 80 7.35 15.75 10.54
CA LEU A 80 6.79 14.59 9.86
C LEU A 80 7.80 13.45 9.82
N GLN A 81 7.43 12.32 10.42
CA GLN A 81 8.24 11.11 10.37
C GLN A 81 7.62 10.16 9.36
N ALA A 82 8.34 9.90 8.27
CA ALA A 82 8.06 8.78 7.40
C ALA A 82 8.77 7.54 7.95
N LYS A 83 8.00 6.50 8.27
CA LYS A 83 8.53 5.22 8.70
C LYS A 83 8.14 4.18 7.66
N ALA A 84 9.07 3.90 6.75
CA ALA A 84 8.92 2.78 5.84
C ALA A 84 8.89 1.44 6.59
N ASN A 85 8.39 0.41 5.93
CA ASN A 85 8.72 -0.95 6.31
C ASN A 85 10.23 -1.14 6.24
N SER A 86 10.79 -1.99 7.10
CA SER A 86 12.18 -2.42 6.89
C SER A 86 12.26 -3.30 5.67
N ASP A 87 13.41 -3.30 4.97
CA ASP A 87 13.65 -4.20 3.82
C ASP A 87 13.38 -5.66 4.17
N GLN A 88 13.68 -6.05 5.42
CA GLN A 88 13.40 -7.39 5.95
C GLN A 88 11.91 -7.70 6.09
N GLU A 89 11.11 -6.74 6.58
CA GLU A 89 9.65 -6.89 6.68
C GLU A 89 9.02 -6.98 5.29
N GLN A 90 9.47 -6.14 4.36
CA GLN A 90 8.98 -6.14 2.99
C GLN A 90 9.32 -7.46 2.26
N ALA A 91 10.54 -7.97 2.44
CA ALA A 91 10.96 -9.26 1.90
C ALA A 91 10.17 -10.43 2.50
N GLN A 92 9.92 -10.42 3.81
CA GLN A 92 9.10 -11.44 4.46
C GLN A 92 7.66 -11.42 3.95
N LEU A 93 7.09 -10.24 3.78
CA LEU A 93 5.73 -10.07 3.27
C LEU A 93 5.62 -10.57 1.82
N ALA A 94 6.58 -10.20 0.97
CA ALA A 94 6.66 -10.73 -0.38
C ALA A 94 6.80 -12.27 -0.40
N GLY A 95 7.62 -12.83 0.49
CA GLY A 95 7.78 -14.29 0.62
C GLY A 95 6.52 -15.03 1.08
N ARG A 96 5.67 -14.40 1.88
CA ARG A 96 4.38 -14.96 2.32
C ARG A 96 3.28 -14.88 1.26
N HIS A 97 3.42 -13.97 0.29
CA HIS A 97 2.45 -13.74 -0.77
C HIS A 97 3.11 -13.88 -2.15
N PRO A 98 3.60 -15.08 -2.53
CA PRO A 98 4.38 -15.28 -3.75
C PRO A 98 3.60 -15.06 -5.04
N HIS A 99 2.26 -15.04 -4.96
CA HIS A 99 1.37 -14.78 -6.08
C HIS A 99 0.98 -13.29 -6.22
N THR A 100 1.44 -12.44 -5.32
CA THR A 100 1.21 -10.99 -5.40
C THR A 100 2.45 -10.29 -5.93
N ARG A 101 2.30 -9.57 -7.03
CA ARG A 101 3.35 -8.71 -7.56
C ARG A 101 3.31 -7.35 -6.87
N PHE A 102 4.41 -7.00 -6.22
CA PHE A 102 4.59 -5.68 -5.61
C PHE A 102 5.13 -4.70 -6.66
N ILE A 103 4.49 -3.54 -6.79
CA ILE A 103 4.84 -2.50 -7.75
C ILE A 103 4.99 -1.19 -6.98
N ASP A 104 6.13 -0.53 -7.15
CA ASP A 104 6.31 0.86 -6.78
C ASP A 104 6.13 1.71 -8.05
N PRO A 105 4.97 2.37 -8.24
CA PRO A 105 4.63 2.99 -9.51
C PRO A 105 5.31 4.35 -9.71
N ASP A 106 5.86 4.55 -10.91
CA ASP A 106 6.41 5.83 -11.36
C ASP A 106 5.29 6.78 -11.80
N PRO A 107 5.28 8.05 -11.36
CA PRO A 107 4.30 9.04 -11.81
C PRO A 107 4.29 9.19 -13.34
N GLY A 108 3.11 9.04 -13.94
CA GLY A 108 2.91 9.15 -15.39
C GLY A 108 3.23 7.89 -16.19
N HIS A 109 3.68 6.81 -15.54
CA HIS A 109 3.87 5.50 -16.18
C HIS A 109 2.58 4.68 -16.13
N CYS A 110 2.18 4.09 -17.25
CA CYS A 110 1.02 3.19 -17.33
C CYS A 110 1.43 1.74 -17.07
N TYR A 111 0.81 1.10 -16.08
CA TYR A 111 1.04 -0.31 -15.74
C TYR A 111 -0.15 -1.17 -16.21
N GLN A 112 0.14 -2.27 -16.90
CA GLN A 112 -0.88 -3.26 -17.28
C GLN A 112 -1.07 -4.26 -16.12
N LEU A 113 -2.29 -4.37 -15.63
CA LEU A 113 -2.67 -5.19 -14.47
C LEU A 113 -3.58 -6.33 -14.92
N SER A 114 -3.02 -7.34 -15.57
CA SER A 114 -3.76 -8.54 -15.96
C SER A 114 -3.84 -9.51 -14.78
N ALA A 115 -4.99 -10.17 -14.60
CA ALA A 115 -5.04 -11.42 -13.85
C ALA A 115 -4.58 -12.55 -14.80
N ASP A 116 -3.55 -13.30 -14.42
CA ASP A 116 -3.17 -14.53 -15.13
C ASP A 116 -4.26 -15.62 -15.03
#